data_AF-A0A147I234-F1
#
_entry.id   AF-A0A147I234-F1
#
_cell.length_a   1.000
_cell.length_b   1.000
_cell.length_c   1.000
_cell.angle_alpha   90.00
_cell.angle_beta   90.00
_cell.angle_gamma   90.00
#
_symmetry.space_group_name_H-M   'P 1'
#
loop_
_entity.id
_entity.type
_entity.pdbx_description
1 polymer ?
#
loop_
_entity_poly.entity_id
_entity_poly.type
_entity_poly.pdbx_seq_one_letter_code
_entity_poly.pdbx_strand_id
1 'polypeptide(L)'
;MALFWLSDEAWAAIELHLPKNQPGARRVDDRRVISGIVHVLKVGCRWCDCPADYRPSTTIYNRFNRWSRRGFWLKLLDALADAGVVAKSTAIDSTYIKAQRAAFGGKGGAKSRRSVARAVAGPPRSTHSPMSSVVPMP
;
A
#
# COMPACT_ATOMS: atom_id res chain seq x y z
N MET A 1 11.48 -21.42 21.18
CA MET A 1 10.62 -20.22 21.32
C MET A 1 9.34 -20.63 22.02
N ALA A 2 8.82 -19.81 22.94
CA ALA A 2 7.59 -20.13 23.66
C ALA A 2 6.37 -20.02 22.74
N LEU A 3 5.47 -21.00 22.82
CA LEU A 3 4.17 -20.93 22.16
C LEU A 3 3.32 -19.86 22.85
N PHE A 4 2.63 -19.07 22.05
CA PHE A 4 1.54 -18.20 22.46
C PHE A 4 0.20 -18.94 22.32
N TRP A 5 -0.54 -19.11 23.41
CA TRP A 5 -1.91 -19.61 23.39
C TRP A 5 -2.84 -18.53 23.90
N LEU A 6 -3.95 -18.31 23.20
CA LEU A 6 -5.00 -17.43 23.72
C LEU A 6 -5.53 -18.02 25.04
N SER A 7 -5.55 -17.21 26.09
CA SER A 7 -6.25 -17.54 27.34
C SER A 7 -7.76 -17.64 27.10
N ASP A 8 -8.49 -18.22 28.07
CA ASP A 8 -9.95 -18.31 27.96
C ASP A 8 -10.60 -16.93 27.93
N GLU A 9 -10.08 -15.98 28.69
CA GLU A 9 -10.51 -14.58 28.70
C GLU A 9 -10.29 -13.90 27.35
N ALA A 10 -9.08 -14.05 26.79
CA ALA A 10 -8.74 -13.54 25.46
C ALA A 10 -9.62 -14.16 24.38
N TRP A 11 -9.92 -15.45 24.51
CA TRP A 11 -10.80 -16.16 23.59
C TRP A 11 -12.24 -15.64 23.67
N ALA A 12 -12.78 -15.51 24.88
CA ALA A 12 -14.14 -15.00 25.11
C ALA A 12 -14.32 -13.59 24.53
N ALA A 13 -13.30 -12.73 24.64
CA ALA A 13 -13.31 -11.39 24.06
C ALA A 13 -13.47 -11.40 22.54
N ILE A 14 -12.83 -12.33 21.83
CA ILE A 14 -12.88 -12.38 20.36
C ILE A 14 -13.97 -13.28 19.79
N GLU A 15 -14.46 -14.25 20.56
CA GLU A 15 -15.38 -15.28 20.06
C GLU A 15 -16.67 -14.66 19.48
N LEU A 16 -17.16 -13.59 20.09
CA LEU A 16 -18.33 -12.86 19.62
C LEU A 16 -18.14 -12.21 18.24
N HIS A 17 -16.89 -11.85 17.91
CA HIS A 17 -16.53 -11.18 16.66
C HIS A 17 -16.17 -12.15 15.54
N LEU A 18 -16.15 -13.47 15.81
CA LEU A 18 -15.86 -14.48 14.80
C LEU A 18 -16.98 -14.52 13.74
N PRO A 19 -16.61 -14.67 12.46
CA PRO A 19 -17.60 -14.73 11.38
C PRO A 19 -18.43 -16.02 11.47
N LYS A 20 -19.69 -15.89 11.86
CA LYS A 20 -20.67 -16.99 11.91
C LYS A 20 -21.22 -17.32 10.52
N ASN A 21 -21.78 -18.52 10.35
CA ASN A 21 -22.50 -18.98 9.16
C ASN A 21 -21.78 -18.76 7.82
N GLN A 22 -20.47 -19.02 7.78
CA GLN A 22 -19.73 -18.87 6.53
C GLN A 22 -19.83 -20.13 5.66
N PRO A 23 -19.94 -19.97 4.33
CA PRO A 23 -19.97 -21.10 3.42
C PRO A 23 -18.65 -21.88 3.47
N GLY A 24 -18.75 -23.22 3.39
CA GLY A 24 -17.62 -24.14 3.35
C GLY A 24 -17.59 -25.12 4.53
N ALA A 25 -16.47 -25.85 4.65
CA ALA A 25 -16.28 -26.86 5.69
C ALA A 25 -16.36 -26.27 7.10
N ARG A 26 -16.91 -27.06 8.03
CA ARG A 26 -17.02 -26.72 9.45
C ARG A 26 -15.64 -26.42 10.02
N ARG A 27 -15.55 -25.33 10.79
CA ARG A 27 -14.31 -24.94 11.49
C ARG A 27 -14.20 -25.77 12.77
N VAL A 28 -13.07 -26.43 12.96
CA VAL A 28 -12.87 -27.34 14.11
C VAL A 28 -11.94 -26.73 15.17
N ASP A 29 -11.10 -25.74 14.85
CA ASP A 29 -10.07 -25.25 15.79
C ASP A 29 -9.69 -23.77 15.60
N ASP A 30 -10.66 -22.87 15.60
CA ASP A 30 -10.37 -21.45 15.38
C ASP A 30 -9.43 -20.87 16.45
N ARG A 31 -9.58 -21.26 17.72
CA ARG A 31 -8.67 -20.82 18.79
C ARG A 31 -7.22 -21.20 18.54
N ARG A 32 -6.99 -22.43 18.08
CA ARG A 32 -5.65 -22.94 17.80
C ARG A 32 -5.01 -22.20 16.62
N VAL A 33 -5.78 -22.01 15.54
CA VAL A 33 -5.34 -21.28 14.35
C VAL A 33 -5.08 -19.81 14.66
N ILE A 34 -5.99 -19.14 15.36
CA ILE A 34 -5.85 -17.71 15.72
C ILE A 34 -4.67 -17.51 16.68
N SER A 35 -4.46 -18.42 17.64
CA SER A 35 -3.26 -18.39 18.50
C SER A 35 -1.97 -18.42 17.66
N GLY A 36 -1.91 -19.28 16.64
CA GLY A 36 -0.77 -19.33 15.71
C GLY A 36 -0.61 -18.07 14.87
N ILE A 37 -1.71 -17.46 14.43
CA ILE A 37 -1.66 -16.17 13.70
C ILE A 37 -1.12 -15.06 14.60
N VAL A 38 -1.66 -14.93 15.82
CA VAL A 38 -1.19 -13.92 16.78
C VAL A 38 0.28 -14.15 17.15
N HIS A 39 0.71 -15.41 17.28
CA HIS A 39 2.12 -15.74 17.47
C HIS A 39 2.99 -15.18 16.33
N VAL A 40 2.65 -15.46 15.07
CA VAL A 40 3.40 -14.97 13.90
C VAL A 40 3.45 -13.44 13.88
N LEU A 41 2.33 -12.77 14.18
CA LEU A 41 2.25 -11.31 14.20
C LEU A 41 3.05 -10.69 15.35
N LYS A 42 3.04 -11.32 16.54
CA LYS A 42 3.76 -10.82 17.72
C LYS A 42 5.27 -11.05 17.63
N VAL A 43 5.69 -12.18 17.08
CA VAL A 43 7.11 -12.54 16.92
C VAL A 43 7.70 -11.92 15.65
N GLY A 44 6.88 -11.67 14.64
CA GLY A 44 7.33 -11.17 13.33
C GLY A 44 8.06 -12.23 12.49
N CYS A 45 7.80 -13.52 12.73
CA CYS A 45 8.46 -14.60 11.98
C CYS A 45 7.79 -14.83 10.61
N ARG A 46 8.45 -15.61 9.74
CA ARG A 46 7.81 -16.07 8.50
C ARG A 46 6.70 -17.07 8.85
N TRP A 47 5.65 -17.10 8.03
CA TRP A 47 4.55 -18.07 8.21
C TRP A 47 5.03 -19.53 8.21
N CYS A 48 6.04 -19.86 7.41
CA CYS A 48 6.62 -21.21 7.34
C CYS A 48 7.37 -21.61 8.61
N ASP A 49 7.84 -20.63 9.40
CA ASP A 49 8.54 -20.85 10.67
C ASP A 49 7.55 -20.95 11.85
N CYS A 50 6.25 -20.83 11.60
CA CYS A 50 5.22 -20.97 12.63
C CYS A 50 5.23 -22.41 13.19
N PRO A 51 5.23 -22.59 14.53
CA PRO A 51 5.21 -23.91 15.15
C PRO A 51 4.04 -24.79 14.67
N ALA A 52 4.35 -26.03 14.31
CA ALA A 52 3.36 -27.01 13.84
C ALA A 52 2.31 -27.35 14.90
N ASP A 53 2.61 -27.09 16.18
CA ASP A 53 1.68 -27.21 17.30
C ASP A 53 0.42 -26.37 17.14
N TYR A 54 0.40 -25.33 16.32
CA TYR A 54 -0.82 -24.59 16.04
C TYR A 54 -1.69 -25.28 14.98
N ARG A 55 -1.12 -25.48 13.80
CA ARG A 55 -1.69 -26.14 12.62
C ARG A 55 -0.63 -26.05 11.53
N PRO A 56 -0.78 -26.75 10.40
CA PRO A 56 0.08 -26.51 9.23
C PRO A 56 0.14 -25.03 8.88
N SER A 57 1.33 -24.50 8.63
CA SER A 57 1.58 -23.08 8.30
C SER A 57 0.70 -22.57 7.16
N THR A 58 0.43 -23.43 6.17
CA THR A 58 -0.48 -23.15 5.05
C THR A 58 -1.91 -22.89 5.52
N THR A 59 -2.40 -23.63 6.51
CA THR A 59 -3.75 -23.46 7.08
C THR A 59 -3.86 -22.12 7.82
N ILE A 60 -2.82 -21.79 8.60
CA ILE A 60 -2.71 -20.55 9.36
C ILE A 60 -2.72 -19.35 8.40
N TYR A 61 -1.83 -19.36 7.40
CA TYR A 61 -1.75 -18.31 6.39
C TYR A 61 -3.05 -18.18 5.57
N ASN A 62 -3.64 -19.30 5.12
CA ASN A 62 -4.87 -19.27 4.34
C ASN A 62 -6.05 -18.71 5.13
N ARG A 63 -6.11 -18.97 6.44
CA ARG A 63 -7.09 -18.36 7.34
C ARG A 63 -6.85 -16.86 7.44
N PHE A 64 -5.62 -16.46 7.75
CA PHE A 64 -5.24 -15.04 7.85
C PHE A 64 -5.63 -14.27 6.59
N ASN A 65 -5.15 -14.72 5.42
CA ASN A 65 -5.37 -14.05 4.13
C ASN A 65 -6.86 -13.97 3.78
N ARG A 66 -7.63 -15.06 3.96
CA ARG A 66 -9.08 -15.07 3.67
C ARG A 66 -9.84 -14.08 4.54
N TRP A 67 -9.49 -13.97 5.82
CA TRP A 67 -10.15 -13.06 6.74
C TRP A 67 -9.70 -11.61 6.58
N SER A 68 -8.44 -11.39 6.19
CA SER A 68 -7.91 -10.07 5.85
C SER A 68 -8.67 -9.46 4.69
N ARG A 69 -8.90 -10.23 3.61
CA ARG A 69 -9.68 -9.78 2.45
C ARG A 69 -11.13 -9.45 2.77
N ARG A 70 -11.66 -9.96 3.89
CA ARG A 70 -13.03 -9.71 4.35
C ARG A 70 -13.11 -8.70 5.48
N GLY A 71 -11.98 -8.14 5.92
CA GLY A 71 -11.92 -7.15 7.00
C GLY A 71 -12.22 -7.70 8.40
N PHE A 72 -12.22 -9.02 8.61
CA PHE A 72 -12.56 -9.60 9.92
C PHE A 72 -11.49 -9.33 10.99
N TRP A 73 -10.23 -9.14 10.60
CA TRP A 73 -9.13 -8.94 11.54
C TRP A 73 -9.21 -7.64 12.31
N LEU A 74 -9.79 -6.57 11.76
CA LEU A 74 -9.85 -5.27 12.42
C LEU A 74 -10.56 -5.39 13.78
N LYS A 75 -11.81 -5.86 13.77
CA LYS A 75 -12.60 -6.06 15.00
C LYS A 75 -11.97 -7.09 15.95
N LEU A 76 -11.33 -8.12 15.40
CA LEU A 76 -10.71 -9.17 16.20
C LEU A 76 -9.47 -8.65 16.96
N LEU A 77 -8.62 -7.87 16.27
CA LEU A 77 -7.42 -7.30 16.86
C LEU A 77 -7.76 -6.17 17.83
N ASP A 78 -8.77 -5.36 17.53
CA ASP A 78 -9.28 -4.34 18.47
C ASP A 78 -9.74 -4.99 19.79
N ALA A 79 -10.56 -6.05 19.71
CA ALA A 79 -11.02 -6.77 20.89
C ALA A 79 -9.87 -7.41 21.69
N LEU A 80 -8.85 -7.97 21.01
CA LEU A 80 -7.65 -8.48 21.68
C LEU A 80 -6.84 -7.37 22.35
N ALA A 81 -6.80 -6.19 21.76
CA ALA A 81 -6.06 -5.07 22.30
C ALA A 81 -6.79 -4.44 23.49
N ASP A 82 -8.11 -4.37 23.45
CA ASP A 82 -8.96 -3.97 24.58
C ASP A 82 -8.84 -4.95 25.74
N ALA A 83 -8.68 -6.25 25.44
CA ALA A 83 -8.39 -7.29 26.44
C ALA A 83 -6.93 -7.30 26.93
N GLY A 84 -6.08 -6.39 26.46
CA GLY A 84 -4.66 -6.29 26.86
C GLY A 84 -3.75 -7.43 26.36
N VAL A 85 -4.24 -8.26 25.44
CA VAL A 85 -3.53 -9.44 24.92
C VAL A 85 -2.47 -9.02 23.88
N VAL A 86 -2.80 -8.01 23.09
CA VAL A 86 -1.94 -7.42 22.06
C VAL A 86 -1.83 -5.92 22.33
N ALA A 87 -0.65 -5.34 22.16
CA ALA A 87 -0.51 -3.89 22.26
C ALA A 87 -1.28 -3.21 21.10
N LYS A 88 -1.98 -2.11 21.37
CA LYS A 88 -2.51 -1.24 20.30
C LYS A 88 -1.32 -0.63 19.56
N SER A 89 -0.93 -1.27 18.46
CA SER A 89 0.19 -0.86 17.62
C SER A 89 -0.32 -0.47 16.24
N THR A 90 -0.10 0.78 15.85
CA THR A 90 -0.36 1.25 14.49
C THR A 90 0.93 1.14 13.68
N ALA A 91 0.96 0.25 12.69
CA ALA A 91 2.04 0.22 11.70
C ALA A 91 1.73 1.26 10.61
N ILE A 92 2.61 2.23 10.44
CA ILE A 92 2.54 3.20 9.33
C ILE A 92 3.62 2.81 8.33
N ASP A 93 3.23 2.28 7.18
CA ASP A 93 4.13 2.09 6.04
C ASP A 93 3.97 3.23 5.03
N SER A 94 5.09 3.76 4.55
CA SER A 94 5.12 4.75 3.48
C SER A 94 5.51 4.09 2.17
N THR A 95 4.65 4.16 1.15
CA THR A 95 4.99 3.68 -0.20
C THR A 95 5.56 4.83 -1.02
N TYR A 96 6.86 4.80 -1.32
CA TYR A 96 7.49 5.74 -2.24
C TYR A 96 7.50 5.17 -3.66
N ILE A 97 6.69 5.72 -4.56
CA ILE A 97 6.77 5.43 -5.99
C ILE A 97 7.42 6.63 -6.68
N LYS A 98 8.63 6.43 -7.22
CA LYS A 98 9.29 7.42 -8.06
C LYS A 98 8.48 7.59 -9.35
N ALA A 99 8.07 8.81 -9.66
CA ALA A 99 7.42 9.10 -10.94
C ALA A 99 8.35 8.74 -12.11
N GLN A 100 7.80 8.07 -13.13
CA GLN A 100 8.52 7.78 -14.37
C GLN A 100 8.87 9.11 -15.08
N ARG A 101 10.02 9.18 -15.76
CA ARG A 101 10.48 10.39 -16.47
C ARG A 101 9.43 10.95 -17.44
N ALA A 102 8.62 10.09 -18.05
CA ALA A 102 7.55 10.45 -18.98
C ALA A 102 6.32 11.12 -18.32
N ALA A 103 6.20 11.12 -16.99
CA ALA A 103 5.18 11.87 -16.26
C ALA A 103 5.52 13.37 -16.15
N PHE A 104 6.78 13.75 -16.40
CA PHE A 104 7.21 15.13 -16.48
C PHE A 104 7.06 15.63 -17.92
N GLY A 105 5.96 16.35 -18.17
CA GLY A 105 5.64 16.87 -19.49
C GLY A 105 4.16 17.17 -19.61
N GLY A 106 3.65 18.06 -18.75
CA GLY A 106 2.31 18.59 -18.95
C GLY A 106 2.26 19.26 -20.32
N LYS A 107 1.36 18.79 -21.20
CA LYS A 107 1.07 19.44 -22.47
C LYS A 107 0.57 20.85 -22.12
N GLY A 108 1.43 21.85 -22.24
CA GLY A 108 1.10 23.24 -21.93
C GLY A 108 -0.20 23.58 -22.66
N GLY A 109 -1.28 23.79 -21.89
CA GLY A 109 -2.59 24.08 -22.45
C GLY A 109 -2.49 25.27 -23.43
N ALA A 110 -3.39 25.30 -24.41
CA ALA A 110 -3.43 26.39 -25.38
C ALA A 110 -3.51 27.73 -24.65
N LYS A 111 -2.42 28.51 -24.69
CA LYS A 111 -2.43 29.88 -24.21
C LYS A 111 -3.40 30.63 -25.11
N SER A 112 -4.52 31.10 -24.55
CA SER A 112 -5.44 31.98 -25.27
C SER A 112 -4.65 33.17 -25.79
N ARG A 113 -4.37 33.17 -27.08
CA ARG A 113 -3.68 34.28 -27.74
C ARG A 113 -4.71 35.38 -27.89
N ARG A 114 -4.71 36.35 -26.96
CA ARG A 114 -5.46 37.61 -27.14
C ARG A 114 -5.07 38.19 -28.49
N SER A 115 -6.04 38.31 -29.39
CA SER A 115 -5.89 39.02 -30.66
C SER A 115 -5.54 40.47 -30.36
N VAL A 116 -4.33 40.87 -30.75
CA VAL A 116 -3.83 42.24 -30.63
C VAL A 116 -4.69 43.13 -31.53
N ALA A 117 -5.39 44.10 -30.93
CA ALA A 117 -6.01 45.20 -31.66
C ALA A 117 -4.92 46.15 -32.18
N ARG A 118 -5.11 46.65 -33.41
CA ARG A 118 -4.20 47.54 -34.16
C ARG A 118 -4.04 48.90 -33.49
N ALA A 119 -2.81 49.44 -33.51
CA ALA A 119 -2.49 50.83 -33.87
C ALA A 119 -0.96 50.94 -34.06
N VAL A 120 -0.46 51.05 -35.29
CA VAL A 120 -0.13 52.29 -36.04
C VAL A 120 1.31 52.77 -35.80
N ALA A 121 2.11 52.59 -36.85
CA ALA A 121 3.22 53.40 -37.39
C ALA A 121 4.44 53.78 -36.53
N GLY A 122 5.60 53.22 -36.92
CA GLY A 122 6.92 53.84 -36.80
C GLY A 122 7.80 53.40 -37.99
N PRO A 123 8.48 54.30 -38.73
CA PRO A 123 9.16 53.96 -40.00
C PRO A 123 10.49 53.20 -39.79
N PRO A 124 10.96 52.41 -40.78
CA PRO A 124 12.20 51.65 -40.66
C PRO A 124 13.41 52.58 -40.82
N ARG A 125 14.42 52.46 -39.94
CA ARG A 125 15.73 53.09 -40.16
C ARG A 125 16.73 52.07 -40.69
N SER A 126 17.08 52.30 -41.95
CA SER A 126 18.28 51.91 -42.70
C SER A 126 18.56 50.44 -42.94
N THR A 127 18.49 50.09 -44.22
CA THR A 127 19.25 49.03 -44.88
C THR A 127 20.54 49.63 -45.42
N HIS A 128 21.67 48.91 -45.31
CA HIS A 128 22.66 48.82 -46.41
C HIS A 128 23.52 47.56 -46.23
N SER A 129 23.40 46.66 -47.22
CA SER A 129 24.30 45.56 -47.58
C SER A 129 25.54 46.12 -48.35
N PRO A 130 26.42 45.35 -49.05
CA PRO A 130 26.68 43.89 -49.12
C PRO A 130 28.18 43.49 -49.24
N MET A 131 28.40 42.17 -49.41
CA MET A 131 29.31 41.47 -50.36
C MET A 131 30.77 41.07 -50.03
N SER A 132 30.98 39.75 -50.24
CA SER A 132 32.05 39.07 -51.02
C SER A 132 33.49 39.15 -50.50
N SER A 133 34.38 38.17 -50.67
CA SER A 133 34.46 36.84 -51.30
C SER A 133 35.81 36.24 -50.79
N VAL A 134 36.09 34.94 -50.84
CA VAL A 134 36.90 34.28 -51.90
C VAL A 134 37.39 32.95 -51.29
N VAL A 135 37.34 31.89 -52.11
CA VAL A 135 37.97 30.55 -51.96
C VAL A 135 39.27 30.58 -52.79
N PRO A 136 40.41 29.92 -52.45
CA PRO A 136 40.66 28.56 -52.93
C PRO A 136 41.56 27.64 -52.07
N MET A 137 41.54 26.37 -52.48
CA MET A 137 42.23 25.18 -51.97
C MET A 137 43.73 25.15 -52.33
N PRO A 138 44.46 24.17 -51.79
CA PRO A 138 45.30 23.27 -52.58
C PRO A 138 44.72 21.85 -52.69
#